data_AF-A0A8T5BSF2-F1
#
_entry.id   AF-A0A8T5BSF2-F1
#
_cell.length_a   1.000
_cell.length_b   1.000
_cell.length_c   1.000
_cell.angle_alpha   90.00
_cell.angle_beta   90.00
_cell.angle_gamma   90.00
#
_symmetry.space_group_name_H-M   'P 1'
#
loop_
_entity.id
_entity.type
_entity.pdbx_description
1 polymer ?
#
loop_
_entity_poly.entity_id
_entity_poly.type
_entity_poly.pdbx_seq_one_letter_code
_entity_poly.pdbx_strand_id
1 'polypeptide(L)'
;MSDKNILKIFVKKNTGKLELYDPKKIENTCIKAGASKKEAEEIIKEIEKILYNEITTKEIYNEVLRFLDAKNAIAGIKYRLKEAIMKLGPEGFAFETFFSKLLNELGYKTTLRKIVKGLCVAHEIDIIAEKPIEKQKVMVECKYHNSPGIYTGLKEILYTYARFLDLRDGWEKGLCEKFDEAWLITNTKFSEEAKEYAKCKGIKIIGWSYPPNQGIEKLIENNKGLYPITILRKVKEEDLKKFSSANLIVINDILTKTEGELAKTAEISLEEALEIRREAKLLISNKLIS
;
A
#
# COMPACT_ATOMS: atom_id res chain seq x y z
N MET A 1 16.53 31.05 -32.37
CA MET A 1 15.35 31.51 -31.61
C MET A 1 15.39 30.82 -30.25
N SER A 2 15.83 31.57 -29.25
CA SER A 2 15.82 31.35 -27.80
C SER A 2 15.94 29.89 -27.30
N ASP A 3 17.18 29.47 -27.07
CA ASP A 3 17.53 28.54 -25.99
C ASP A 3 16.99 29.09 -24.67
N LYS A 4 15.83 28.62 -24.24
CA LYS A 4 15.45 28.73 -22.83
C LYS A 4 16.42 27.85 -22.07
N ASN A 5 17.42 28.51 -21.48
CA ASN A 5 18.30 27.96 -20.47
C ASN A 5 17.40 27.50 -19.30
N ILE A 6 16.89 26.26 -19.38
CA ILE A 6 16.23 25.61 -18.24
C ILE A 6 17.37 25.44 -17.25
N LEU A 7 17.44 26.37 -16.28
CA LEU A 7 18.26 26.22 -15.09
C LEU A 7 18.15 24.76 -14.65
N LYS A 8 19.27 24.08 -14.42
CA LYS A 8 19.24 22.69 -13.93
C LYS A 8 18.58 22.70 -12.55
N ILE A 9 17.27 22.47 -12.52
CA ILE A 9 16.49 22.43 -11.28
C ILE A 9 16.71 21.07 -10.64
N PHE A 10 17.24 21.09 -9.42
CA PHE A 10 17.32 19.89 -8.59
C PHE A 10 16.08 19.78 -7.72
N VAL A 11 15.57 18.55 -7.59
CA VAL A 11 14.47 18.18 -6.70
C VAL A 11 15.05 17.41 -5.52
N LYS A 12 14.63 17.77 -4.31
CA LYS A 12 15.06 17.12 -3.06
C LYS A 12 14.10 16.00 -2.68
N LYS A 13 14.59 14.76 -2.67
CA LYS A 13 13.81 13.58 -2.22
C LYS A 13 13.58 13.61 -0.71
N ASN A 14 12.63 12.79 -0.26
CA ASN A 14 12.42 12.52 1.17
C ASN A 14 13.68 11.95 1.87
N THR A 15 14.60 11.33 1.10
CA THR A 15 15.89 10.85 1.62
C THR A 15 16.96 11.94 1.74
N GLY A 16 16.64 13.19 1.37
CA GLY A 16 17.60 14.29 1.25
C GLY A 16 18.42 14.28 -0.05
N LYS A 17 18.38 13.20 -0.83
CA LYS A 17 19.11 13.10 -2.11
C LYS A 17 18.54 14.08 -3.14
N LEU A 18 19.43 14.79 -3.83
CA LEU A 18 19.09 15.63 -4.98
C LEU A 18 19.07 14.81 -6.27
N GLU A 19 18.11 15.10 -7.13
CA GLU A 19 18.07 14.60 -8.51
C GLU A 19 17.60 15.70 -9.47
N LEU A 20 17.96 15.59 -10.75
CA LEU A 20 17.43 16.51 -11.75
C LEU A 20 15.91 16.32 -11.87
N TYR A 21 15.19 17.45 -11.98
CA TYR A 21 13.78 17.45 -12.33
C TYR A 21 13.55 16.67 -13.63
N ASP A 22 12.56 15.78 -13.61
CA ASP A 22 12.15 14.98 -14.75
C ASP A 22 10.62 15.00 -14.87
N PRO A 23 10.05 15.76 -15.82
CA PRO A 23 8.59 15.88 -15.98
C PRO A 23 7.93 14.54 -16.31
N LYS A 24 8.67 13.58 -16.91
CA LYS A 24 8.14 12.24 -17.20
C LYS A 24 7.75 11.49 -15.92
N LYS A 25 8.36 11.80 -14.77
CA LYS A 25 7.95 11.19 -13.50
C LYS A 25 6.55 11.62 -13.09
N ILE A 26 6.22 12.90 -13.27
CA ILE A 26 4.88 13.44 -13.01
C ILE A 26 3.89 12.87 -14.02
N GLU A 27 4.25 12.87 -15.32
CA GLU A 27 3.42 12.28 -16.37
C GLU A 27 3.02 10.84 -16.03
N ASN A 28 4.02 10.01 -15.72
CA ASN A 28 3.84 8.60 -15.41
C ASN A 28 2.99 8.37 -14.16
N THR A 29 3.15 9.17 -13.10
CA THR A 29 2.36 9.01 -11.87
C THR A 29 0.92 9.48 -12.05
N CYS A 30 0.69 10.57 -12.79
CA CYS A 30 -0.65 11.02 -13.16
C CYS A 30 -1.39 9.98 -14.03
N ILE A 31 -0.74 9.47 -15.08
CA ILE A 31 -1.34 8.45 -15.96
C ILE A 31 -1.64 7.16 -15.19
N LYS A 32 -0.73 6.72 -14.30
CA LYS A 32 -0.99 5.54 -13.44
C LYS A 32 -2.20 5.74 -12.52
N ALA A 33 -2.38 6.96 -12.03
CA ALA A 33 -3.56 7.34 -11.26
C ALA A 33 -4.83 7.46 -12.11
N GLY A 34 -4.74 7.35 -13.44
CA GLY A 34 -5.89 7.36 -14.36
C GLY A 34 -6.15 8.70 -15.04
N ALA A 35 -5.24 9.66 -14.95
CA ALA A 35 -5.30 10.87 -15.77
C ALA A 35 -4.97 10.55 -17.23
N SER A 36 -5.60 11.26 -18.16
CA SER A 36 -5.21 11.28 -19.57
C SER A 36 -3.84 11.94 -19.75
N LYS A 37 -3.18 11.64 -20.87
CA LYS A 37 -1.92 12.29 -21.23
C LYS A 37 -2.05 13.82 -21.28
N LYS A 38 -3.16 14.33 -21.81
CA LYS A 38 -3.45 15.77 -21.88
C LYS A 38 -3.54 16.40 -20.48
N GLU A 39 -4.27 15.77 -19.56
CA GLU A 39 -4.35 16.26 -18.17
C GLU A 39 -2.97 16.25 -17.50
N ALA A 40 -2.17 15.21 -17.71
CA ALA A 40 -0.81 15.13 -17.18
C ALA A 40 0.10 16.24 -17.72
N GLU A 41 0.06 16.51 -19.03
CA GLU A 41 0.79 17.62 -19.67
C GLU A 41 0.37 18.99 -19.13
N GLU A 42 -0.93 19.20 -18.88
CA GLU A 42 -1.43 20.43 -18.24
C GLU A 42 -0.91 20.58 -16.81
N ILE A 43 -0.92 19.51 -16.01
CA ILE A 43 -0.37 19.52 -14.65
C ILE A 43 1.12 19.85 -14.67
N ILE A 44 1.90 19.26 -15.58
CA ILE A 44 3.34 19.54 -15.70
C ILE A 44 3.58 21.02 -15.95
N LYS A 45 2.81 21.66 -16.85
CA LYS A 45 2.93 23.10 -17.12
C LYS A 45 2.67 23.94 -15.89
N GLU A 46 1.73 23.55 -15.03
CA GLU A 46 1.46 24.28 -13.79
C GLU A 46 2.56 24.04 -12.74
N ILE A 47 3.08 22.82 -12.61
CA ILE A 47 4.21 22.51 -11.73
C ILE A 47 5.46 23.30 -12.15
N GLU A 48 5.74 23.41 -13.45
CA GLU A 48 6.90 24.15 -13.97
C GLU A 48 6.90 25.64 -13.61
N LYS A 49 5.73 26.24 -13.31
CA LYS A 49 5.62 27.64 -12.87
C LYS A 49 6.05 27.86 -11.43
N ILE A 50 6.02 26.81 -10.60
CA ILE A 50 6.34 26.88 -9.17
C ILE A 50 7.70 26.23 -8.85
N LEU A 51 8.39 25.67 -9.85
CA LEU A 51 9.68 25.04 -9.64
C LEU A 51 10.72 26.06 -9.18
N TYR A 52 11.44 25.69 -8.12
CA TYR A 52 12.63 26.37 -7.64
C TYR A 52 13.68 25.32 -7.27
N ASN A 53 14.95 25.73 -7.20
CA ASN A 53 16.03 24.77 -6.91
C ASN A 53 15.86 24.18 -5.49
N GLU A 54 16.06 22.86 -5.39
CA GLU A 54 15.84 22.07 -4.18
C GLU A 54 14.39 21.96 -3.69
N ILE A 55 13.40 22.31 -4.54
CA ILE A 55 11.99 22.00 -4.28
C ILE A 55 11.84 20.53 -3.89
N THR A 56 11.04 20.25 -2.87
CA THR A 56 10.93 18.89 -2.34
C THR A 56 9.99 18.04 -3.19
N THR A 57 10.22 16.72 -3.21
CA THR A 57 9.26 15.79 -3.82
C THR A 57 7.88 15.84 -3.15
N LYS A 58 7.81 16.27 -1.88
CA LYS A 58 6.56 16.40 -1.12
C LYS A 58 5.74 17.60 -1.61
N GLU A 59 6.38 18.74 -1.87
CA GLU A 59 5.71 19.92 -2.42
C GLU A 59 5.19 19.65 -3.83
N ILE A 60 6.02 19.07 -4.71
CA ILE A 60 5.58 18.66 -6.06
C ILE A 60 4.38 17.70 -5.95
N TYR A 61 4.46 16.71 -5.07
CA TYR A 61 3.37 15.76 -4.86
C TYR A 61 2.07 16.44 -4.43
N ASN A 62 2.13 17.37 -3.46
CA ASN A 62 0.96 18.09 -2.97
C ASN A 62 0.31 18.94 -4.06
N GLU A 63 1.11 19.62 -4.88
CA GLU A 63 0.59 20.44 -5.97
C GLU A 63 -0.01 19.60 -7.10
N VAL A 64 0.64 18.49 -7.47
CA VAL A 64 0.06 17.53 -8.43
C VAL A 64 -1.28 17.00 -7.90
N LEU A 65 -1.34 16.62 -6.62
CA LEU A 65 -2.57 16.14 -6.00
C LEU A 65 -3.66 17.21 -6.00
N ARG A 66 -3.33 18.47 -5.70
CA ARG A 66 -4.26 19.60 -5.75
C ARG A 66 -4.87 19.78 -7.15
N PHE A 67 -4.05 19.70 -8.20
CA PHE A 67 -4.53 19.79 -9.57
C PHE A 67 -5.36 18.57 -9.98
N LEU A 68 -4.98 17.36 -9.56
CA LEU A 68 -5.75 16.15 -9.81
C LEU A 68 -7.11 16.20 -9.11
N ASP A 69 -7.17 16.58 -7.83
CA ASP A 69 -8.44 16.72 -7.10
C ASP A 69 -9.39 17.69 -7.81
N ALA A 70 -8.87 18.79 -8.38
CA ALA A 70 -9.66 19.79 -9.09
C ALA A 70 -10.11 19.37 -10.50
N LYS A 71 -9.26 18.68 -11.27
CA LYS A 71 -9.53 18.31 -12.68
C LYS A 71 -10.14 16.92 -12.84
N ASN A 72 -9.65 15.97 -12.07
CA ASN A 72 -9.98 14.55 -12.18
C ASN A 72 -9.98 13.91 -10.79
N ALA A 73 -11.10 14.08 -10.12
CA ALA A 73 -11.28 13.77 -8.73
C ALA A 73 -11.03 12.26 -8.42
N ILE A 74 -11.34 11.37 -9.38
CA ILE A 74 -11.03 9.93 -9.30
C ILE A 74 -9.51 9.69 -9.36
N ALA A 75 -8.80 10.38 -10.25
CA ALA A 75 -7.35 10.29 -10.32
C ALA A 75 -6.69 10.86 -9.07
N GLY A 76 -7.23 11.94 -8.49
CA GLY A 76 -6.76 12.48 -7.20
C GLY A 76 -6.84 11.46 -6.06
N ILE A 77 -7.97 10.74 -5.95
CA ILE A 77 -8.11 9.62 -4.99
C ILE A 77 -7.04 8.56 -5.23
N LYS A 78 -6.89 8.08 -6.47
CA LYS A 78 -5.93 7.03 -6.81
C LYS A 78 -4.49 7.45 -6.54
N TYR A 79 -4.16 8.71 -6.81
CA TYR A 79 -2.86 9.30 -6.53
C TYR A 79 -2.54 9.28 -5.02
N ARG A 80 -3.55 9.58 -4.18
CA ARG A 80 -3.44 9.57 -2.72
C ARG A 80 -3.31 8.17 -2.11
N LEU A 81 -3.81 7.12 -2.78
CA LEU A 81 -3.79 5.75 -2.23
C LEU A 81 -2.39 5.29 -1.83
N LYS A 82 -1.37 5.67 -2.61
CA LYS A 82 0.02 5.33 -2.28
C LYS A 82 0.44 5.92 -0.95
N GLU A 83 0.15 7.19 -0.71
CA GLU A 83 0.44 7.85 0.57
C GLU A 83 -0.39 7.25 1.71
N ALA A 84 -1.66 6.94 1.46
CA ALA A 84 -2.54 6.32 2.46
C ALA A 84 -1.97 4.97 2.95
N ILE A 85 -1.49 4.12 2.04
CA ILE A 85 -0.86 2.86 2.42
C ILE A 85 0.46 3.07 3.19
N MET A 86 1.23 4.11 2.86
CA MET A 86 2.45 4.49 3.60
C MET A 86 2.17 5.05 5.00
N LYS A 87 0.91 5.39 5.31
CA LYS A 87 0.46 5.88 6.62
C LYS A 87 -0.10 4.78 7.52
N LEU A 88 -0.08 3.51 7.10
CA LEU A 88 -0.64 2.43 7.92
C LEU A 88 0.13 2.19 9.23
N GLY A 89 1.35 2.70 9.37
CA GLY A 89 2.02 2.76 10.67
C GLY A 89 3.51 2.98 10.53
N PRO A 90 4.27 2.85 11.62
CA PRO A 90 5.68 2.51 11.55
C PRO A 90 5.97 1.02 11.81
N GLU A 91 5.07 0.30 12.50
CA GLU A 91 5.34 -1.04 13.09
C GLU A 91 4.89 -2.23 12.21
N GLY A 92 4.41 -2.00 10.98
CA GLY A 92 4.08 -3.06 10.02
C GLY A 92 2.79 -3.85 10.29
N PHE A 93 2.37 -4.00 11.55
CA PHE A 93 1.17 -4.79 11.92
C PHE A 93 -0.11 -4.37 11.19
N ALA A 94 -0.36 -3.07 11.07
CA ALA A 94 -1.52 -2.57 10.32
C ALA A 94 -1.48 -2.97 8.84
N PHE A 95 -0.28 -3.07 8.24
CA PHE A 95 -0.11 -3.51 6.86
C PHE A 95 -0.38 -5.01 6.69
N GLU A 96 0.00 -5.84 7.66
CA GLU A 96 -0.35 -7.26 7.67
C GLU A 96 -1.88 -7.45 7.78
N THR A 97 -2.52 -6.72 8.71
CA THR A 97 -3.98 -6.76 8.87
C THR A 97 -4.70 -6.21 7.63
N PHE A 98 -4.17 -5.16 6.99
CA PHE A 98 -4.66 -4.67 5.72
C PHE A 98 -4.59 -5.76 4.64
N PHE A 99 -3.43 -6.40 4.48
CA PHE A 99 -3.24 -7.38 3.42
C PHE A 99 -4.03 -8.65 3.67
N SER A 100 -4.25 -9.05 4.93
CA SER A 100 -5.13 -10.17 5.25
C SER A 100 -6.59 -9.89 4.87
N LYS A 101 -7.10 -8.68 5.09
CA LYS A 101 -8.43 -8.27 4.61
C LYS A 101 -8.53 -8.30 3.09
N LEU A 102 -7.47 -7.91 2.39
CA LEU A 102 -7.38 -8.03 0.93
C LEU A 102 -7.45 -9.49 0.49
N LEU A 103 -6.70 -10.39 1.14
CA LEU A 103 -6.74 -11.82 0.85
C LEU A 103 -8.13 -12.42 1.13
N ASN A 104 -8.82 -11.99 2.18
CA ASN A 104 -10.18 -12.44 2.48
C ASN A 104 -11.15 -12.09 1.35
N GLU A 105 -11.03 -10.89 0.78
CA GLU A 105 -11.81 -10.47 -0.39
C GLU A 105 -11.51 -11.31 -1.64
N LEU A 106 -10.28 -11.83 -1.75
CA LEU A 106 -9.87 -12.78 -2.78
C LEU A 106 -10.27 -14.23 -2.49
N GLY A 107 -11.08 -14.46 -1.44
CA GLY A 107 -11.62 -15.76 -1.08
C GLY A 107 -10.72 -16.64 -0.21
N TYR A 108 -9.64 -16.09 0.34
CA TYR A 108 -8.82 -16.80 1.33
C TYR A 108 -9.46 -16.69 2.71
N LYS A 109 -9.13 -17.64 3.60
CA LYS A 109 -9.28 -17.50 5.04
C LYS A 109 -7.91 -17.22 5.63
N THR A 110 -7.77 -16.14 6.38
CA THR A 110 -6.48 -15.72 6.91
C THR A 110 -6.36 -15.88 8.43
N THR A 111 -5.19 -16.32 8.89
CA THR A 111 -4.77 -16.24 10.31
C THR A 111 -3.54 -15.33 10.40
N LEU A 112 -3.55 -14.38 11.33
CA LEU A 112 -2.45 -13.43 11.53
C LEU A 112 -1.47 -13.89 12.61
N ARG A 113 -0.17 -13.63 12.42
CA ARG A 113 0.90 -13.70 13.44
C ARG A 113 0.93 -15.02 14.21
N LYS A 114 0.78 -16.13 13.47
CA LYS A 114 0.78 -17.46 14.08
C LYS A 114 2.23 -17.95 14.18
N ILE A 115 2.63 -18.35 15.39
CA ILE A 115 3.89 -19.05 15.59
C ILE A 115 3.73 -20.51 15.18
N VAL A 116 4.56 -20.97 14.25
CA VAL A 116 4.62 -22.36 13.78
C VAL A 116 6.02 -22.90 13.98
N LYS A 117 6.14 -24.06 14.63
CA LYS A 117 7.42 -24.74 14.83
C LYS A 117 7.81 -25.49 13.54
N GLY A 118 8.81 -24.98 12.82
CA GLY A 118 9.46 -25.71 11.72
C GLY A 118 10.36 -26.82 12.25
N LEU A 119 11.16 -27.41 11.35
CA LEU A 119 12.11 -28.46 11.75
C LEU A 119 13.14 -27.93 12.76
N CYS A 120 13.73 -26.77 12.47
CA CYS A 120 14.81 -26.21 13.27
C CYS A 120 14.27 -25.24 14.33
N VAL A 121 13.48 -24.24 13.93
CA VAL A 121 13.08 -23.13 14.81
C VAL A 121 11.60 -22.79 14.70
N ALA A 122 11.10 -22.00 15.65
CA ALA A 122 9.75 -21.44 15.57
C ALA A 122 9.76 -20.20 14.68
N HIS A 123 8.77 -20.08 13.80
CA HIS A 123 8.59 -18.96 12.89
C HIS A 123 7.27 -18.28 13.21
N GLU A 124 7.30 -16.97 13.48
CA GLU A 124 6.09 -16.16 13.53
C GLU A 124 5.69 -15.79 12.09
N ILE A 125 4.65 -16.41 11.57
CA ILE A 125 4.17 -16.17 10.20
C ILE A 125 3.19 -15.01 10.22
N ASP A 126 3.50 -13.94 9.49
CA ASP A 126 2.69 -12.71 9.46
C ASP A 126 1.24 -13.00 9.05
N ILE A 127 1.05 -13.72 7.94
CA ILE A 127 -0.28 -14.18 7.49
C ILE A 127 -0.17 -15.62 6.98
N ILE A 128 -1.01 -16.50 7.52
CA ILE A 128 -1.32 -17.79 6.91
C ILE A 128 -2.61 -17.62 6.13
N ALA A 129 -2.57 -17.90 4.83
CA ALA A 129 -3.73 -17.79 3.95
C ALA A 129 -4.13 -19.15 3.40
N GLU A 130 -5.39 -19.52 3.60
CA GLU A 130 -5.94 -20.81 3.18
C GLU A 130 -7.04 -20.60 2.16
N LYS A 131 -6.99 -21.31 1.03
CA LYS A 131 -8.06 -21.29 0.03
C LYS A 131 -8.83 -22.61 0.11
N PRO A 132 -9.98 -22.66 0.81
CA PRO A 132 -10.58 -23.92 1.24
C PRO A 132 -10.93 -24.87 0.08
N ILE A 133 -11.37 -24.31 -1.06
CA ILE A 133 -11.78 -25.09 -2.24
C ILE A 133 -10.56 -25.71 -2.92
N GLU A 134 -9.48 -24.95 -3.07
CA GLU A 134 -8.25 -25.38 -3.75
C GLU A 134 -7.33 -26.18 -2.82
N LYS A 135 -7.65 -26.27 -1.53
CA LYS A 135 -6.83 -26.88 -0.47
C LYS A 135 -5.39 -26.34 -0.45
N GLN A 136 -5.23 -25.08 -0.86
CA GLN A 136 -3.94 -24.39 -0.88
C GLN A 136 -3.74 -23.66 0.45
N LYS A 137 -2.57 -23.85 1.07
CA LYS A 137 -2.12 -23.13 2.26
C LYS A 137 -0.83 -22.37 1.96
N VAL A 138 -0.85 -21.06 2.20
CA VAL A 138 0.22 -20.15 1.83
C VAL A 138 0.81 -19.50 3.08
N MET A 139 2.13 -19.51 3.17
CA MET A 139 2.87 -18.67 4.11
C MET A 139 3.08 -17.30 3.46
N VAL A 140 2.63 -16.23 4.10
CA VAL A 140 2.80 -14.87 3.60
C VAL A 140 3.65 -14.07 4.58
N GLU A 141 4.71 -13.46 4.05
CA GLU A 141 5.58 -12.51 4.75
C GLU A 141 5.29 -11.09 4.25
N CYS A 142 5.20 -10.14 5.17
CA CYS A 142 4.93 -8.73 4.91
C CYS A 142 6.15 -7.87 5.25
N LYS A 143 6.78 -7.30 4.22
CA LYS A 143 7.82 -6.27 4.38
C LYS A 143 7.25 -4.88 4.16
N TYR A 144 6.92 -4.22 5.27
CA TYR A 144 6.50 -2.82 5.26
C TYR A 144 7.67 -1.84 5.36
N HIS A 145 7.58 -0.71 4.65
CA HIS A 145 8.55 0.39 4.70
C HIS A 145 7.87 1.72 5.02
N ASN A 146 8.48 2.51 5.90
CA ASN A 146 7.94 3.80 6.37
C ASN A 146 8.30 4.99 5.46
N SER A 147 9.06 4.74 4.38
CA SER A 147 9.47 5.79 3.45
C SER A 147 9.38 5.35 2.00
N PRO A 148 8.88 6.23 1.11
CA PRO A 148 8.79 5.92 -0.30
C PRO A 148 10.18 5.81 -0.93
N GLY A 149 10.31 4.97 -1.95
CA GLY A 149 11.56 4.81 -2.71
C GLY A 149 12.55 3.82 -2.12
N ILE A 150 12.22 3.19 -0.99
CA ILE A 150 12.93 2.02 -0.47
C ILE A 150 12.52 0.79 -1.29
N TYR A 151 13.47 -0.10 -1.54
CA TYR A 151 13.25 -1.38 -2.19
C TYR A 151 13.34 -2.52 -1.19
N THR A 152 12.45 -3.51 -1.31
CA THR A 152 12.61 -4.83 -0.71
C THR A 152 13.58 -5.62 -1.59
N GLY A 153 14.76 -5.92 -1.03
CA GLY A 153 15.89 -6.49 -1.77
C GLY A 153 16.03 -8.01 -1.66
N LEU A 154 17.11 -8.53 -2.24
CA LEU A 154 17.44 -9.96 -2.28
C LEU A 154 17.50 -10.62 -0.89
N LYS A 155 17.95 -9.89 0.14
CA LYS A 155 18.02 -10.41 1.53
C LYS A 155 16.65 -10.91 2.00
N GLU A 156 15.59 -10.13 1.77
CA GLU A 156 14.27 -10.45 2.32
C GLU A 156 13.64 -11.64 1.61
N ILE A 157 13.83 -11.77 0.30
CA ILE A 157 13.33 -12.95 -0.43
C ILE A 157 14.11 -14.22 -0.07
N LEU A 158 15.43 -14.13 0.17
CA LEU A 158 16.23 -15.25 0.68
C LEU A 158 15.77 -15.67 2.08
N TYR A 159 15.52 -14.69 2.96
CA TYR A 159 14.99 -14.92 4.29
C TYR A 159 13.62 -15.61 4.26
N THR A 160 12.67 -15.09 3.49
CA THR A 160 11.34 -15.73 3.32
C THR A 160 11.48 -17.16 2.80
N TYR A 161 12.36 -17.40 1.83
CA TYR A 161 12.58 -18.74 1.28
C TYR A 161 13.15 -19.71 2.31
N ALA A 162 14.17 -19.30 3.07
CA ALA A 162 14.78 -20.16 4.10
C ALA A 162 13.76 -20.58 5.17
N ARG A 163 12.88 -19.65 5.58
CA ARG A 163 11.79 -19.95 6.52
C ARG A 163 10.78 -20.95 5.94
N PHE A 164 10.40 -20.76 4.69
CA PHE A 164 9.53 -21.69 3.98
C PHE A 164 10.14 -23.10 3.90
N LEU A 165 11.44 -23.22 3.62
CA LEU A 165 12.14 -24.51 3.60
C LEU A 165 12.11 -25.19 4.98
N ASP A 166 12.39 -24.46 6.07
CA ASP A 166 12.36 -25.04 7.42
C ASP A 166 10.96 -25.52 7.84
N LEU A 167 9.91 -24.83 7.40
CA LEU A 167 8.52 -25.27 7.58
C LEU A 167 8.18 -26.49 6.73
N ARG A 168 8.62 -26.54 5.47
CA ARG A 168 8.44 -27.70 4.60
C ARG A 168 9.12 -28.93 5.19
N ASP A 169 10.37 -28.80 5.60
CA ASP A 169 11.14 -29.91 6.18
C ASP A 169 10.53 -30.34 7.53
N GLY A 170 9.96 -29.40 8.29
CA GLY A 170 9.19 -29.68 9.51
C GLY A 170 7.92 -30.48 9.23
N TRP A 171 7.18 -30.12 8.19
CA TRP A 171 6.00 -30.85 7.74
C TRP A 171 6.35 -32.28 7.28
N GLU A 172 7.44 -32.47 6.52
CA GLU A 172 7.91 -33.79 6.10
C GLU A 172 8.25 -34.72 7.28
N LYS A 173 8.59 -34.15 8.44
CA LYS A 173 8.81 -34.87 9.70
C LYS A 173 7.57 -34.96 10.60
N GLY A 174 6.43 -34.45 10.16
CA GLY A 174 5.17 -34.46 10.91
C GLY A 174 5.13 -33.47 12.08
N LEU A 175 5.99 -32.44 12.08
CA LEU A 175 6.10 -31.47 13.19
C LEU A 175 5.13 -30.29 13.04
N CYS A 176 4.73 -29.96 11.81
CA CYS A 176 3.82 -28.86 11.54
C CYS A 176 2.95 -29.11 10.30
N GLU A 177 2.06 -28.15 10.04
CA GLU A 177 1.18 -28.14 8.88
C GLU A 177 1.95 -27.84 7.57
N LYS A 178 1.44 -28.36 6.46
CA LYS A 178 2.00 -28.12 5.13
C LYS A 178 1.73 -26.69 4.68
N PHE A 179 2.74 -26.04 4.12
CA PHE A 179 2.59 -24.84 3.29
C PHE A 179 2.94 -25.20 1.85
N ASP A 180 2.06 -24.87 0.90
CA ASP A 180 2.23 -25.13 -0.52
C ASP A 180 3.06 -24.04 -1.20
N GLU A 181 2.92 -22.79 -0.75
CA GLU A 181 3.61 -21.64 -1.32
C GLU A 181 4.12 -20.68 -0.24
N ALA A 182 5.14 -19.89 -0.61
CA ALA A 182 5.61 -18.74 0.13
C ALA A 182 5.39 -17.46 -0.68
N TRP A 183 4.84 -16.44 -0.05
CA TRP A 183 4.60 -15.13 -0.63
C TRP A 183 5.38 -14.06 0.14
N LEU A 184 5.95 -13.08 -0.57
CA LEU A 184 6.55 -11.89 0.04
C LEU A 184 5.85 -10.62 -0.48
N ILE A 185 5.32 -9.84 0.44
CA ILE A 185 4.47 -8.69 0.16
C ILE A 185 5.17 -7.42 0.61
N THR A 186 5.07 -6.33 -0.17
CA THR A 186 5.60 -5.03 0.26
C THR A 186 4.74 -3.87 -0.22
N ASN A 187 4.64 -2.83 0.60
CA ASN A 187 3.96 -1.58 0.23
C ASN A 187 4.76 -0.70 -0.77
N THR A 188 5.99 -1.08 -1.08
CA THR A 188 6.88 -0.32 -1.99
C THR A 188 7.18 -1.10 -3.28
N LYS A 189 8.46 -1.40 -3.54
CA LYS A 189 8.95 -2.06 -4.76
C LYS A 189 9.98 -3.12 -4.41
N PHE A 190 10.15 -4.10 -5.30
CA PHE A 190 11.23 -5.08 -5.23
C PHE A 190 12.41 -4.66 -6.11
N SER A 191 13.64 -4.97 -5.68
CA SER A 191 14.81 -4.86 -6.57
C SER A 191 14.72 -5.89 -7.71
N GLU A 192 15.48 -5.69 -8.79
CA GLU A 192 15.44 -6.64 -9.92
C GLU A 192 15.96 -8.02 -9.50
N GLU A 193 17.01 -8.08 -8.69
CA GLU A 193 17.56 -9.34 -8.15
C GLU A 193 16.53 -10.08 -7.30
N ALA A 194 15.71 -9.36 -6.53
CA ALA A 194 14.64 -9.99 -5.75
C ALA A 194 13.56 -10.59 -6.65
N LYS A 195 13.20 -9.91 -7.76
CA LYS A 195 12.25 -10.43 -8.74
C LYS A 195 12.79 -11.65 -9.49
N GLU A 196 14.04 -11.61 -9.90
CA GLU A 196 14.73 -12.72 -10.57
C GLU A 196 14.78 -13.96 -9.68
N TYR A 197 15.21 -13.79 -8.43
CA TYR A 197 15.29 -14.88 -7.46
C TYR A 197 13.89 -15.45 -7.13
N ALA A 198 12.91 -14.59 -6.90
CA ALA A 198 11.53 -15.00 -6.64
C ALA A 198 10.96 -15.85 -7.78
N LYS A 199 11.15 -15.42 -9.03
CA LYS A 199 10.75 -16.18 -10.22
C LYS A 199 11.47 -17.53 -10.29
N CYS A 200 12.77 -17.55 -10.03
CA CYS A 200 13.58 -18.78 -10.04
C CYS A 200 13.11 -19.81 -9.01
N LYS A 201 12.75 -19.37 -7.80
CA LYS A 201 12.33 -20.25 -6.69
C LYS A 201 10.83 -20.47 -6.59
N GLY A 202 10.03 -19.87 -7.46
CA GLY A 202 8.56 -19.97 -7.42
C GLY A 202 7.94 -19.27 -6.21
N ILE A 203 8.60 -18.23 -5.67
CA ILE A 203 8.06 -17.44 -4.56
C ILE A 203 7.22 -16.32 -5.15
N LYS A 204 5.96 -16.20 -4.74
CA LYS A 204 5.11 -15.11 -5.23
C LYS A 204 5.51 -13.81 -4.54
N ILE A 205 5.62 -12.73 -5.30
CA ILE A 205 5.90 -11.41 -4.72
C ILE A 205 4.85 -10.40 -5.18
N ILE A 206 4.35 -9.58 -4.25
CA ILE A 206 3.37 -8.53 -4.54
C ILE A 206 3.86 -7.22 -3.94
N GLY A 207 4.12 -6.25 -4.80
CA GLY A 207 4.50 -4.89 -4.44
C GLY A 207 3.36 -3.92 -4.68
N TRP A 208 3.61 -2.62 -4.49
CA TRP A 208 2.63 -1.57 -4.78
C TRP A 208 2.04 -1.67 -6.19
N SER A 209 2.91 -1.81 -7.19
CA SER A 209 2.58 -1.84 -8.62
C SER A 209 3.17 -3.07 -9.34
N TYR A 210 3.44 -4.14 -8.59
CA TYR A 210 4.01 -5.38 -9.11
C TYR A 210 3.29 -6.61 -8.52
N PRO A 211 3.05 -7.68 -9.30
CA PRO A 211 3.24 -7.78 -10.74
C PRO A 211 2.39 -6.76 -11.50
N PRO A 212 2.70 -6.43 -12.76
CA PRO A 212 1.86 -5.55 -13.56
C PRO A 212 0.39 -6.02 -13.50
N ASN A 213 -0.53 -5.09 -13.25
CA ASN A 213 -1.97 -5.34 -13.11
C ASN A 213 -2.40 -6.21 -11.91
N GLN A 214 -1.47 -6.60 -11.03
CA GLN A 214 -1.73 -7.45 -9.85
C GLN A 214 -1.08 -6.90 -8.57
N GLY A 215 -0.49 -5.71 -8.62
CA GLY A 215 0.03 -5.03 -7.44
C GLY A 215 -1.09 -4.58 -6.49
N ILE A 216 -0.70 -4.22 -5.26
CA ILE A 216 -1.62 -3.75 -4.22
C ILE A 216 -2.53 -2.63 -4.73
N GLU A 217 -1.99 -1.70 -5.53
CA GLU A 217 -2.74 -0.58 -6.09
C GLU A 217 -3.94 -1.05 -6.93
N LYS A 218 -3.76 -2.12 -7.73
CA LYS A 218 -4.83 -2.65 -8.59
C LYS A 218 -5.82 -3.50 -7.82
N LEU A 219 -5.33 -4.25 -6.84
CA LEU A 219 -6.18 -5.06 -5.96
C LEU A 219 -7.16 -4.17 -5.18
N ILE A 220 -6.72 -3.02 -4.66
CA ILE A 220 -7.61 -2.09 -3.97
C ILE A 220 -8.45 -1.23 -4.92
N GLU A 221 -7.94 -0.84 -6.10
CA GLU A 221 -8.73 -0.09 -7.08
C GLU A 221 -9.99 -0.85 -7.53
N ASN A 222 -9.87 -2.18 -7.66
CA ASN A 222 -10.98 -3.05 -8.03
C ASN A 222 -11.97 -3.28 -6.88
N ASN A 223 -11.62 -2.89 -5.65
CA ASN A 223 -12.46 -3.07 -4.48
C ASN A 223 -12.35 -1.86 -3.53
N LYS A 224 -13.12 -0.81 -3.81
CA LYS A 224 -13.05 0.47 -3.08
C LYS A 224 -13.36 0.34 -1.58
N GLY A 225 -14.07 -0.71 -1.18
CA GLY A 225 -14.27 -1.04 0.23
C GLY A 225 -12.98 -1.37 0.97
N LEU A 226 -11.92 -1.76 0.25
CA LEU A 226 -10.59 -2.05 0.77
C LEU A 226 -9.65 -0.84 0.79
N TYR A 227 -10.11 0.36 0.43
CA TYR A 227 -9.26 1.54 0.61
C TYR A 227 -8.90 1.68 2.10
N PRO A 228 -7.63 1.96 2.42
CA PRO A 228 -7.20 2.07 3.81
C PRO A 228 -7.84 3.31 4.45
N ILE A 229 -8.21 3.26 5.72
CA ILE A 229 -8.85 4.38 6.43
C ILE A 229 -7.98 5.65 6.45
N THR A 230 -6.66 5.50 6.31
CA THR A 230 -5.67 6.58 6.20
C THR A 230 -5.84 7.44 4.95
N ILE A 231 -6.70 7.05 4.01
CA ILE A 231 -7.09 7.87 2.86
C ILE A 231 -8.10 8.96 3.25
N LEU A 232 -8.84 8.75 4.33
CA LEU A 232 -9.89 9.66 4.82
C LEU A 232 -9.22 10.82 5.55
N ARG A 233 -9.51 12.04 5.12
CA ARG A 233 -8.95 13.27 5.71
C ARG A 233 -9.47 13.51 7.12
N LYS A 234 -10.66 12.99 7.43
CA LYS A 234 -11.30 13.10 8.74
C LYS A 234 -10.72 12.15 9.79
N VAL A 235 -9.90 11.17 9.39
CA VAL A 235 -9.16 10.32 10.32
C VAL A 235 -7.88 11.06 10.73
N LYS A 236 -7.78 11.43 12.00
CA LYS A 236 -6.61 12.10 12.56
C LYS A 236 -5.46 11.11 12.75
N GLU A 237 -4.23 11.59 12.57
CA GLU A 237 -3.02 10.76 12.71
C GLU A 237 -2.87 10.18 14.12
N GLU A 238 -3.26 10.94 15.15
CA GLU A 238 -3.25 10.51 16.56
C GLU A 238 -4.20 9.34 16.86
N ASP A 239 -5.30 9.21 16.10
CA ASP A 239 -6.27 8.14 16.30
C ASP A 239 -5.92 6.85 15.55
N LEU A 240 -4.97 6.89 14.60
CA LEU A 240 -4.63 5.72 13.76
C LEU A 240 -4.26 4.48 14.58
N LYS A 241 -3.61 4.66 15.72
CA LYS A 241 -3.31 3.56 16.64
C LYS A 241 -4.58 2.91 17.20
N LYS A 242 -5.59 3.70 17.59
CA LYS A 242 -6.87 3.20 18.10
C LYS A 242 -7.60 2.41 17.03
N PHE A 243 -7.70 2.96 15.82
CA PHE A 243 -8.30 2.26 14.67
C PHE A 243 -7.58 0.95 14.36
N SER A 244 -6.25 0.96 14.36
CA SER A 244 -5.45 -0.25 14.10
C SER A 244 -5.68 -1.32 15.16
N SER A 245 -5.65 -0.96 16.46
CA SER A 245 -5.91 -1.88 17.57
C SER A 245 -7.32 -2.46 17.52
N ALA A 246 -8.28 -1.69 17.02
CA ALA A 246 -9.66 -2.11 16.79
C ALA A 246 -9.87 -2.94 15.50
N ASN A 247 -8.81 -3.25 14.75
CA ASN A 247 -8.87 -3.90 13.43
C ASN A 247 -9.74 -3.15 12.40
N LEU A 248 -9.83 -1.83 12.54
CA LEU A 248 -10.49 -0.91 11.60
C LEU A 248 -9.44 -0.35 10.65
N ILE A 249 -9.16 -1.07 9.57
CA ILE A 249 -8.04 -0.76 8.68
C ILE A 249 -8.51 -0.28 7.31
N VAL A 250 -9.68 -0.75 6.86
CA VAL A 250 -10.24 -0.40 5.55
C VAL A 250 -11.63 0.24 5.67
N ILE A 251 -12.06 0.90 4.60
CA ILE A 251 -13.38 1.58 4.54
C ILE A 251 -14.54 0.64 4.92
N ASN A 252 -14.52 -0.62 4.48
CA ASN A 252 -15.58 -1.57 4.81
C ASN A 252 -15.75 -1.74 6.33
N ASP A 253 -14.66 -1.75 7.10
CA ASP A 253 -14.71 -1.88 8.57
C ASP A 253 -15.49 -0.72 9.22
N ILE A 254 -15.42 0.45 8.60
CA ILE A 254 -16.10 1.69 9.02
C ILE A 254 -17.57 1.67 8.60
N LEU A 255 -17.85 1.22 7.39
CA LEU A 255 -19.21 1.29 6.82
C LEU A 255 -20.14 0.21 7.36
N THR A 256 -19.61 -0.96 7.76
CA THR A 256 -20.39 -2.05 8.37
C THR A 256 -20.84 -1.77 9.81
N LYS A 257 -20.33 -0.71 10.44
CA LYS A 257 -20.70 -0.29 11.79
C LYS A 257 -21.65 0.90 11.74
N THR A 258 -22.55 1.00 12.70
CA THR A 258 -23.27 2.26 13.00
C THR A 258 -22.31 3.31 13.55
N GLU A 259 -22.70 4.58 13.54
CA GLU A 259 -21.90 5.67 14.10
C GLU A 259 -21.57 5.45 15.58
N GLY A 260 -22.55 4.99 16.37
CA GLY A 260 -22.36 4.71 17.79
C GLY A 260 -21.41 3.54 18.05
N GLU A 261 -21.52 2.47 17.26
CA GLU A 261 -20.57 1.34 17.33
C GLU A 261 -19.17 1.77 16.93
N LEU A 262 -19.04 2.58 15.87
CA LEU A 262 -17.74 3.09 15.42
C LEU A 262 -17.10 3.98 16.48
N ALA A 263 -17.86 4.95 17.02
CA ALA A 263 -17.41 5.85 18.08
C ALA A 263 -16.88 5.06 19.30
N LYS A 264 -17.65 4.05 19.72
CA LYS A 264 -17.25 3.17 20.83
C LYS A 264 -16.01 2.32 20.49
N THR A 265 -15.96 1.72 19.30
CA THR A 265 -14.88 0.78 18.93
C THR A 265 -13.56 1.51 18.69
N ALA A 266 -13.60 2.69 18.06
CA ALA A 266 -12.42 3.50 17.75
C ALA A 266 -12.04 4.49 18.86
N GLU A 267 -12.83 4.56 19.95
CA GLU A 267 -12.63 5.51 21.05
C GLU A 267 -12.54 6.97 20.57
N ILE A 268 -13.53 7.37 19.76
CA ILE A 268 -13.72 8.72 19.21
C ILE A 268 -15.11 9.25 19.53
N SER A 269 -15.33 10.55 19.32
CA SER A 269 -16.65 11.15 19.50
C SER A 269 -17.66 10.65 18.44
N LEU A 270 -18.95 10.73 18.77
CA LEU A 270 -20.02 10.42 17.81
C LEU A 270 -19.97 11.33 16.58
N GLU A 271 -19.59 12.60 16.77
CA GLU A 271 -19.44 13.58 15.69
C GLU A 271 -18.29 13.20 14.75
N GLU A 272 -17.13 12.81 15.27
CA GLU A 272 -16.03 12.29 14.45
C GLU A 272 -16.43 11.01 13.68
N ALA A 273 -17.13 10.09 14.34
CA ALA A 273 -17.64 8.88 13.68
C ALA A 273 -18.61 9.21 12.53
N LEU A 274 -19.50 10.19 12.72
CA LEU A 274 -20.41 10.70 11.68
C LEU A 274 -19.64 11.27 10.48
N GLU A 275 -18.66 12.13 10.73
CA GLU A 275 -17.85 12.75 9.68
C GLU A 275 -17.05 11.72 8.87
N ILE A 276 -16.38 10.79 9.57
CA ILE A 276 -15.59 9.73 8.94
C ILE A 276 -16.48 8.82 8.08
N ARG A 277 -17.64 8.39 8.60
CA ARG A 277 -18.58 7.56 7.81
C ARG A 277 -19.12 8.31 6.60
N ARG A 278 -19.41 9.61 6.73
CA ARG A 278 -19.86 10.45 5.62
C ARG A 278 -18.80 10.55 4.53
N GLU A 279 -17.55 10.83 4.90
CA GLU A 279 -16.43 10.87 3.97
C GLU A 279 -16.23 9.53 3.27
N ALA A 280 -16.26 8.43 4.03
CA ALA A 280 -16.13 7.07 3.50
C ALA A 280 -17.21 6.73 2.46
N LYS A 281 -18.48 7.08 2.73
CA LYS A 281 -19.60 6.89 1.77
C LYS A 281 -19.40 7.69 0.48
N LEU A 282 -18.93 8.93 0.59
CA LEU A 282 -18.70 9.78 -0.58
C LEU A 282 -17.55 9.23 -1.43
N LEU A 283 -16.50 8.75 -0.79
CA LEU A 283 -15.34 8.14 -1.44
C LEU A 283 -15.70 6.88 -2.24
N ILE A 284 -16.54 5.98 -1.71
CA ILE A 284 -16.94 4.76 -2.42
C ILE A 284 -17.99 5.00 -3.51
N SER A 285 -18.83 6.03 -3.37
CA SER A 285 -19.94 6.32 -4.28
C SER A 285 -19.56 7.14 -5.52
N ASN A 286 -18.28 7.48 -5.69
CA ASN A 286 -17.77 8.39 -6.74
C ASN A 286 -18.41 9.79 -6.76
N LYS A 287 -19.22 10.17 -5.77
CA LYS A 287 -19.73 11.53 -5.60
C LYS A 287 -18.78 12.25 -4.64
N LEU A 288 -17.78 12.92 -5.20
CA LEU A 288 -16.80 13.62 -4.36
C LEU A 288 -17.38 14.88 -3.73
N ILE A 289 -16.85 15.13 -2.53
CA ILE A 289 -17.00 16.30 -1.67
C ILE A 289 -16.39 17.50 -2.40
N SER A 290 -17.22 18.52 -2.63
CA SER A 290 -16.78 19.92 -2.83
C SER A 290 -16.34 20.51 -1.51
#